data_AF-A0A2M7PQA0-F1
#
_entry.id   AF-A0A2M7PQA0-F1
#
_cell.length_a   1.000
_cell.length_b   1.000
_cell.length_c   1.000
_cell.angle_alpha   90.00
_cell.angle_beta   90.00
_cell.angle_gamma   90.00
#
_symmetry.space_group_name_H-M   'P 1'
#
loop_
_entity.id
_entity.type
_entity.pdbx_description
1 polymer ?
#
loop_
_entity_poly.entity_id
_entity_poly.type
_entity_poly.pdbx_seq_one_letter_code
_entity_poly.pdbx_strand_id
1 'polypeptide(L)'
;MLNMNKVIQHIWNEIRAVNTEALTPVFDKENPIRSSSNVRTWWTSKPCEAFDKSHINFVVCDSKWEYLEAKTINESEVVNSFVKNDHLNFVVYYNYQGVVRRYFPDFIIKLKSGENLIIETKGQDTDQNRTKRAYLDEWCRAVNQHGGFGKWSWSVSFDPNDLQQILQNSALSFSGHIFADTEDFGKAEKLFETTKALFELFGFETSEEGKIKQGSWFKENVVYKIRNVFRSKEAKELFDKGKKALELALIDEVQSEVNRNNMGAVSDFINATRDFPNASVVMDTLVILKVTVNGIPELAVFKLTTEQLIELNRTPELKNNPLELLRLINNTVGDNKRLN
;
A
#
# COMPACT_ATOMS: atom_id res chain seq x y z
N MET A 1 20.56 34.04 8.70
CA MET A 1 21.36 33.14 9.57
C MET A 1 21.03 31.71 9.16
N LEU A 2 22.02 30.93 8.69
CA LEU A 2 21.82 29.56 8.22
C LEU A 2 21.50 28.64 9.41
N ASN A 3 20.42 27.85 9.34
CA ASN A 3 20.08 26.90 10.40
C ASN A 3 20.98 25.66 10.27
N MET A 4 22.06 25.63 11.05
CA MET A 4 23.08 24.58 11.00
C MET A 4 22.49 23.17 11.19
N ASN A 5 21.47 23.03 12.04
CA ASN A 5 20.82 21.74 12.27
C ASN A 5 20.05 21.24 11.04
N LYS A 6 19.45 22.16 10.26
CA LYS A 6 18.80 21.81 8.99
C LYS A 6 19.83 21.41 7.92
N VAL A 7 20.99 22.08 7.88
CA VAL A 7 22.08 21.73 6.97
C VAL A 7 22.62 20.32 7.28
N ILE A 8 22.88 20.03 8.55
CA ILE A 8 23.31 18.71 9.00
C ILE A 8 22.28 17.64 8.60
N GLN A 9 20.99 17.91 8.81
CA GLN A 9 19.93 16.98 8.41
C GLN A 9 19.91 16.75 6.89
N HIS A 10 20.10 17.80 6.09
CA HIS A 10 20.12 17.68 4.64
C HIS A 10 21.31 16.85 4.17
N ILE A 11 22.53 17.15 4.63
CA ILE A 11 23.73 16.38 4.31
C ILE A 11 23.57 14.91 4.74
N TRP A 12 23.05 14.67 5.94
CA TRP A 12 22.80 13.31 6.44
C TRP A 12 21.85 12.54 5.53
N ASN A 13 20.75 13.17 5.10
CA ASN A 13 19.78 12.54 4.21
C ASN A 13 20.39 12.23 2.83
N GLU A 14 21.17 13.15 2.26
CA GLU A 14 21.83 12.94 0.95
C GLU A 14 22.88 11.81 1.01
N ILE A 15 23.72 11.77 2.06
CA ILE A 15 24.70 10.69 2.24
C ILE A 15 24.01 9.33 2.33
N ARG A 16 22.88 9.25 3.04
CA ARG A 16 22.12 7.99 3.16
C ARG A 16 21.45 7.60 1.84
N ALA A 17 20.88 8.55 1.11
CA ALA A 17 20.19 8.28 -0.15
C ALA A 17 21.13 7.73 -1.23
N VAL A 18 22.35 8.27 -1.34
CA VAL A 18 23.30 7.88 -2.40
C VAL A 18 24.00 6.55 -2.10
N ASN A 19 24.20 6.18 -0.83
CA ASN A 19 25.08 5.06 -0.45
C ASN A 19 24.36 3.80 0.06
N THR A 20 23.02 3.79 0.15
CA THR A 20 22.30 2.63 0.71
C THR A 20 21.94 1.63 -0.39
N GLU A 21 22.75 0.58 -0.55
CA GLU A 21 22.48 -0.52 -1.48
C GLU A 21 21.47 -1.55 -0.93
N ALA A 22 21.46 -1.75 0.39
CA ALA A 22 20.52 -2.65 1.07
C ALA A 22 20.24 -2.17 2.51
N LEU A 23 19.03 -2.43 3.01
CA LEU A 23 18.66 -2.19 4.41
C LEU A 23 18.78 -3.50 5.19
N THR A 24 19.81 -3.61 6.03
CA THR A 24 20.04 -4.80 6.87
C THR A 24 19.77 -4.48 8.34
N PRO A 25 18.84 -5.18 9.01
CA PRO A 25 18.65 -5.04 10.45
C PRO A 25 19.90 -5.45 11.23
N VAL A 26 20.29 -4.63 12.22
CA VAL A 26 21.32 -4.99 13.20
C VAL A 26 20.63 -5.43 14.48
N PHE A 27 20.81 -6.69 14.86
CA PHE A 27 20.15 -7.25 16.03
C PHE A 27 20.93 -6.97 17.32
N ASP A 28 20.18 -6.88 18.41
CA ASP A 28 20.74 -6.99 19.75
C ASP A 28 21.41 -8.37 19.92
N LYS A 29 22.64 -8.39 20.44
CA LYS A 29 23.42 -9.63 20.56
C LYS A 29 22.87 -10.58 21.62
N GLU A 30 22.22 -10.06 22.64
CA GLU A 30 21.70 -10.84 23.76
C GLU A 30 20.25 -11.23 23.53
N ASN A 31 19.44 -10.31 23.00
CA ASN A 31 18.00 -10.48 22.81
C ASN A 31 17.56 -10.15 21.37
N PRO A 32 18.01 -10.93 20.36
CA PRO A 32 17.69 -10.67 18.96
C PRO A 32 16.18 -10.84 18.66
N ILE A 33 15.47 -11.63 19.47
CA ILE A 33 14.03 -11.86 19.37
C ILE A 33 13.40 -11.58 20.73
N ARG A 34 12.30 -10.82 20.74
CA ARG A 34 11.53 -10.52 21.94
C ARG A 34 10.05 -10.89 21.74
N SER A 35 9.35 -11.14 22.84
CA SER A 35 7.94 -11.48 22.88
C SER A 35 7.24 -10.67 23.98
N SER A 36 5.94 -10.40 23.83
CA SER A 36 5.13 -9.81 24.90
C SER A 36 5.08 -10.69 26.16
N SER A 37 5.34 -11.99 26.03
CA SER A 37 5.52 -12.90 27.19
C SER A 37 6.73 -12.56 28.07
N ASN A 38 7.71 -11.81 27.54
CA ASN A 38 8.90 -11.38 28.28
C ASN A 38 8.67 -10.07 29.03
N VAL A 39 7.48 -9.47 28.95
CA VAL A 39 7.17 -8.23 29.68
C VAL A 39 7.06 -8.57 31.17
N ARG A 40 7.90 -7.92 31.99
CA ARG A 40 7.85 -8.08 33.44
C ARG A 40 6.63 -7.35 33.99
N THR A 41 6.04 -7.88 35.05
CA THR A 41 4.99 -7.18 35.80
C THR A 41 5.46 -5.78 36.23
N TRP A 42 4.61 -4.78 36.02
CA TRP A 42 4.78 -3.43 36.50
C TRP A 42 3.48 -2.93 37.13
N TRP A 43 3.58 -1.88 37.92
CA TRP A 43 2.46 -1.28 38.63
C TRP A 43 2.23 0.14 38.12
N THR A 44 0.97 0.54 37.99
CA THR A 44 0.58 1.88 37.57
C THR A 44 -0.65 2.34 38.36
N SER A 45 -0.74 3.65 38.61
CA SER A 45 -1.95 4.29 39.17
C SER A 45 -2.91 4.79 38.09
N LYS A 46 -2.54 4.66 36.80
CA LYS A 46 -3.36 5.09 35.68
C LYS A 46 -4.53 4.13 35.44
N PRO A 47 -5.67 4.61 34.90
CA PRO A 47 -6.76 3.74 34.51
C PRO A 47 -6.31 2.64 33.54
N CYS A 48 -6.84 1.44 33.74
CA CYS A 48 -6.49 0.26 32.98
C CYS A 48 -7.77 -0.46 32.56
N GLU A 49 -7.82 -0.94 31.33
CA GLU A 49 -8.97 -1.66 30.78
C GLU A 49 -8.55 -3.01 30.22
N ALA A 50 -9.39 -4.02 30.46
CA ALA A 50 -9.18 -5.37 29.93
C ALA A 50 -9.84 -5.49 28.55
N PHE A 51 -9.11 -6.07 27.61
CA PHE A 51 -9.58 -6.33 26.26
C PHE A 51 -9.21 -7.75 25.85
N ASP A 52 -10.17 -8.51 25.33
CA ASP A 52 -10.01 -9.93 25.00
C ASP A 52 -8.88 -10.19 23.98
N LYS A 53 -8.67 -9.26 23.04
CA LYS A 53 -7.63 -9.37 22.00
C LYS A 53 -6.26 -8.83 22.45
N SER A 54 -6.15 -8.28 23.66
CA SER A 54 -4.87 -7.80 24.17
C SER A 54 -3.94 -8.96 24.51
N HIS A 55 -2.70 -8.94 24.03
CA HIS A 55 -1.68 -9.94 24.36
C HIS A 55 -1.21 -9.90 25.82
N ILE A 56 -1.48 -8.79 26.51
CA ILE A 56 -1.21 -8.61 27.94
C ILE A 56 -2.53 -8.34 28.67
N ASN A 57 -2.52 -8.54 29.99
CA ASN A 57 -3.71 -8.48 30.84
C ASN A 57 -4.50 -7.16 30.75
N PHE A 58 -3.83 -6.00 30.64
CA PHE A 58 -4.50 -4.70 30.60
C PHE A 58 -3.85 -3.74 29.62
N VAL A 59 -4.67 -2.84 29.06
CA VAL A 59 -4.23 -1.65 28.35
C VAL A 59 -4.36 -0.46 29.27
N VAL A 60 -3.26 0.27 29.47
CA VAL A 60 -3.26 1.53 30.23
C VAL A 60 -3.88 2.62 29.35
N CYS A 61 -4.94 3.26 29.85
CA CYS A 61 -5.70 4.30 29.14
C CYS A 61 -5.64 5.62 29.94
N ASP A 62 -4.73 6.50 29.55
CA ASP A 62 -4.52 7.81 30.18
C ASP A 62 -5.46 8.90 29.63
N SER A 63 -6.23 8.56 28.60
CA SER A 63 -7.24 9.45 28.03
C SER A 63 -8.42 8.66 27.45
N LYS A 64 -9.54 9.37 27.25
CA LYS A 64 -10.70 8.82 26.54
C LYS A 64 -10.36 8.40 25.10
N TRP A 65 -9.43 9.09 24.44
CA TRP A 65 -8.96 8.73 23.10
C TRP A 65 -8.25 7.37 23.10
N GLU A 66 -7.30 7.16 24.01
CA GLU A 66 -6.58 5.87 24.08
C GLU A 66 -7.52 4.70 24.39
N TYR A 67 -8.54 4.92 25.23
CA TYR A 67 -9.57 3.93 25.47
C TYR A 67 -10.37 3.61 24.20
N LEU A 68 -10.81 4.63 23.46
CA LEU A 68 -11.57 4.43 22.23
C LEU A 68 -10.73 3.73 21.16
N GLU A 69 -9.46 4.07 21.02
CA GLU A 69 -8.53 3.41 20.09
C GLU A 69 -8.36 1.93 20.42
N ALA A 70 -8.06 1.61 21.68
CA ALA A 70 -7.93 0.23 22.15
C ALA A 70 -9.23 -0.56 21.97
N LYS A 71 -10.38 0.08 22.26
CA LYS A 71 -11.71 -0.51 22.05
C LYS A 71 -11.97 -0.81 20.57
N THR A 72 -11.72 0.15 19.67
CA THR A 72 -11.89 -0.04 18.23
C THR A 72 -11.00 -1.17 17.70
N ILE A 73 -9.73 -1.23 18.12
CA ILE A 73 -8.82 -2.33 17.75
C ILE A 73 -9.37 -3.68 18.26
N ASN A 74 -9.84 -3.72 19.50
CA ASN A 74 -10.40 -4.94 20.09
C ASN A 74 -11.69 -5.40 19.38
N GLU A 75 -12.57 -4.50 18.99
CA GLU A 75 -13.85 -4.82 18.33
C GLU A 75 -13.67 -5.18 16.85
N SER A 76 -12.57 -4.74 16.21
CA SER A 76 -12.34 -4.94 14.78
C SER A 76 -12.21 -6.41 14.37
N GLU A 77 -12.99 -6.83 13.37
CA GLU A 77 -13.01 -8.22 12.89
C GLU A 77 -11.72 -8.64 12.17
N VAL A 78 -10.95 -7.69 11.63
CA VAL A 78 -9.69 -7.99 10.92
C VAL A 78 -8.49 -8.11 11.85
N VAL A 79 -8.67 -7.79 13.13
CA VAL A 79 -7.63 -7.91 14.17
C VAL A 79 -7.71 -9.27 14.82
N ASN A 80 -6.57 -9.97 14.86
CA ASN A 80 -6.40 -11.20 15.62
C ASN A 80 -6.05 -10.88 17.08
N SER A 81 -5.05 -10.01 17.28
CA SER A 81 -4.60 -9.60 18.60
C SER A 81 -3.84 -8.28 18.53
N PHE A 82 -3.65 -7.63 19.67
CA PHE A 82 -2.88 -6.38 19.74
C PHE A 82 -2.19 -6.21 21.08
N VAL A 83 -1.27 -5.24 21.14
CA VAL A 83 -0.64 -4.81 22.38
C VAL A 83 -0.31 -3.32 22.28
N LYS A 84 -0.60 -2.58 23.35
CA LYS A 84 -0.10 -1.20 23.51
C LYS A 84 1.38 -1.26 23.84
N ASN A 85 2.21 -0.44 23.20
CA ASN A 85 3.65 -0.34 23.44
C ASN A 85 3.98 0.38 24.76
N ASP A 86 3.41 -0.10 25.85
CA ASP A 86 3.70 0.36 27.20
C ASP A 86 4.63 -0.65 27.87
N HIS A 87 5.81 -0.19 28.28
CA HIS A 87 6.88 -1.01 28.88
C HIS A 87 7.40 -2.20 28.04
N LEU A 88 6.87 -2.41 26.82
CA LEU A 88 7.38 -3.37 25.84
C LEU A 88 8.80 -3.04 25.38
N ASN A 89 9.13 -1.74 25.36
CA ASN A 89 10.40 -1.23 24.84
C ASN A 89 10.60 -1.61 23.36
N PHE A 90 9.53 -1.54 22.56
CA PHE A 90 9.63 -1.56 21.11
C PHE A 90 10.00 -0.14 20.65
N VAL A 91 11.24 0.02 20.18
CA VAL A 91 11.85 1.33 19.90
C VAL A 91 12.31 1.40 18.47
N VAL A 92 11.94 2.50 17.80
CA VAL A 92 12.53 2.90 16.53
C VAL A 92 13.46 4.08 16.82
N TYR A 93 14.73 3.93 16.43
CA TYR A 93 15.70 5.03 16.52
C TYR A 93 15.55 5.92 15.29
N TYR A 94 15.56 7.23 15.50
CA TYR A 94 15.51 8.20 14.42
C TYR A 94 16.46 9.37 14.69
N ASN A 95 17.04 9.92 13.63
CA ASN A 95 17.80 11.16 13.71
C ASN A 95 16.91 12.33 13.31
N TYR A 96 16.84 13.35 14.16
CA TYR A 96 16.14 14.59 13.86
C TYR A 96 16.99 15.78 14.30
N GLN A 97 17.33 16.64 13.33
CA GLN A 97 18.15 17.83 13.57
C GLN A 97 19.53 17.49 14.19
N GLY A 98 20.13 16.38 13.75
CA GLY A 98 21.44 15.92 14.21
C GLY A 98 21.45 15.20 15.56
N VAL A 99 20.28 14.98 16.17
CA VAL A 99 20.15 14.26 17.44
C VAL A 99 19.46 12.93 17.23
N VAL A 100 20.13 11.83 17.61
CA VAL A 100 19.54 10.50 17.68
C VAL A 100 18.54 10.45 18.84
N ARG A 101 17.32 10.04 18.54
CA ARG A 101 16.20 9.99 19.47
C ARG A 101 15.53 8.63 19.41
N ARG A 102 14.81 8.30 20.50
CA ARG A 102 13.97 7.12 20.59
C ARG A 102 12.52 7.48 20.28
N TYR A 103 11.86 6.67 19.49
CA TYR A 103 10.45 6.74 19.18
C TYR A 103 9.77 5.43 19.57
N PHE A 104 8.66 5.53 20.27
CA PHE A 104 7.83 4.43 20.74
C PHE A 104 6.47 4.57 20.04
N PRO A 105 6.15 3.77 19.01
CA PRO A 105 4.81 3.71 18.43
C PRO A 105 3.77 3.30 19.46
N ASP A 106 2.49 3.58 19.23
CA ASP A 106 1.45 3.42 20.26
C ASP A 106 0.95 1.97 20.36
N PHE A 107 0.64 1.32 19.24
CA PHE A 107 0.13 -0.05 19.21
C PHE A 107 0.86 -0.94 18.20
N ILE A 108 0.97 -2.23 18.52
CA ILE A 108 1.39 -3.30 17.62
C ILE A 108 0.23 -4.28 17.50
N ILE A 109 -0.22 -4.53 16.27
CA ILE A 109 -1.43 -5.27 15.96
C ILE A 109 -1.07 -6.46 15.08
N LYS A 110 -1.57 -7.64 15.42
CA LYS A 110 -1.57 -8.82 14.54
C LYS A 110 -2.89 -8.84 13.78
N LEU A 111 -2.83 -8.64 12.47
CA LEU A 111 -3.99 -8.79 11.60
C LEU A 111 -4.28 -10.29 11.38
N LYS A 112 -5.54 -10.63 11.11
CA LYS A 112 -5.94 -12.01 10.75
C LYS A 112 -5.27 -12.50 9.46
N SER A 113 -4.83 -11.58 8.60
CA SER A 113 -4.01 -11.89 7.41
C SER A 113 -2.60 -12.39 7.76
N GLY A 114 -2.19 -12.32 9.05
CA GLY A 114 -0.86 -12.67 9.51
C GLY A 114 0.15 -11.52 9.50
N GLU A 115 -0.21 -10.37 8.90
CA GLU A 115 0.63 -9.16 8.90
C GLU A 115 0.64 -8.48 10.28
N ASN A 116 1.80 -7.93 10.66
CA ASN A 116 1.95 -7.08 11.84
C ASN A 116 1.80 -5.61 11.42
N LEU A 117 0.91 -4.89 12.09
CA LEU A 117 0.61 -3.49 11.83
C LEU A 117 0.99 -2.64 13.04
N ILE A 118 1.84 -1.64 12.81
CA ILE A 118 2.18 -0.62 13.80
C ILE A 118 1.24 0.58 13.62
N ILE A 119 0.53 0.97 14.67
CA ILE A 119 -0.32 2.16 14.66
C ILE A 119 0.27 3.24 15.56
N GLU A 120 0.33 4.45 15.00
CA GLU A 120 0.62 5.67 15.75
C GLU A 120 -0.65 6.55 15.79
N THR A 121 -1.01 7.05 16.96
CA THR A 121 -2.18 7.93 17.14
C THR A 121 -1.72 9.34 17.45
N LYS A 122 -2.16 10.34 16.67
CA LYS A 122 -1.64 11.72 16.75
C LYS A 122 -2.70 12.77 16.45
N GLY A 123 -2.76 13.82 17.26
CA GLY A 123 -3.62 14.98 16.99
C GLY A 123 -3.06 15.97 15.95
N GLN A 124 -1.74 16.27 15.98
CA GLN A 124 -1.13 17.23 15.04
C GLN A 124 0.15 16.70 14.38
N ASP A 125 0.28 16.95 13.08
CA ASP A 125 1.43 16.51 12.28
C ASP A 125 2.55 17.55 12.25
N THR A 126 3.57 17.36 13.08
CA THR A 126 4.78 18.20 13.11
C THR A 126 5.86 17.65 12.17
N ASP A 127 6.84 18.47 11.79
CA ASP A 127 8.02 18.02 11.01
C ASP A 127 8.77 16.86 11.69
N GLN A 128 8.81 16.88 13.02
CA GLN A 128 9.41 15.79 13.78
C GLN A 128 8.59 14.50 13.66
N ASN A 129 7.25 14.58 13.66
CA ASN A 129 6.39 13.40 13.47
C ASN A 129 6.55 12.83 12.05
N ARG A 130 6.66 13.68 11.02
CA ARG A 130 7.01 13.23 9.65
C ARG A 130 8.33 12.49 9.61
N THR A 131 9.34 12.98 10.33
CA THR A 131 10.64 12.31 10.43
C THR A 131 10.52 10.95 11.12
N LYS A 132 9.82 10.85 12.26
CA LYS A 132 9.58 9.56 12.94
C LYS A 132 8.96 8.53 11.99
N ARG A 133 7.96 8.94 11.21
CA ARG A 133 7.29 8.07 10.23
C ARG A 133 8.20 7.62 9.10
N ALA A 134 9.06 8.49 8.59
CA ALA A 134 10.04 8.11 7.57
C ALA A 134 11.01 7.03 8.09
N TYR A 135 11.45 7.13 9.35
CA TYR A 135 12.27 6.10 9.98
C TYR A 135 11.49 4.82 10.31
N LEU A 136 10.21 4.93 10.69
CA LEU A 136 9.35 3.75 10.87
C LEU A 136 9.12 3.01 9.55
N ASP A 137 8.92 3.73 8.46
CA ASP A 137 8.80 3.17 7.11
C ASP A 137 10.06 2.42 6.71
N GLU A 138 11.22 3.04 6.93
CA GLU A 138 12.52 2.41 6.69
C GLU A 138 12.71 1.15 7.52
N TRP A 139 12.32 1.18 8.80
CA TRP A 139 12.36 0.02 9.69
C TRP A 139 11.49 -1.13 9.17
N CYS A 140 10.24 -0.85 8.76
CA CYS A 140 9.37 -1.86 8.18
C CYS A 140 9.96 -2.44 6.88
N ARG A 141 10.52 -1.61 6.00
CA ARG A 141 11.20 -2.07 4.78
C ARG A 141 12.37 -2.99 5.09
N ALA A 142 13.23 -2.62 6.03
CA ALA A 142 14.39 -3.44 6.43
C ALA A 142 13.96 -4.81 6.98
N VAL A 143 12.94 -4.84 7.86
CA VAL A 143 12.44 -6.09 8.45
C VAL A 143 11.74 -6.97 7.41
N ASN A 144 10.98 -6.37 6.50
CA ASN A 144 10.34 -7.09 5.39
C ASN A 144 11.36 -7.64 4.40
N GLN A 145 12.40 -6.88 4.07
CA GLN A 145 13.50 -7.34 3.19
C GLN A 145 14.25 -8.52 3.80
N HIS A 146 14.44 -8.53 5.12
CA HIS A 146 15.02 -9.67 5.84
C HIS A 146 14.12 -10.92 5.81
N GLY A 147 12.79 -10.77 5.79
CA GLY A 147 11.82 -11.86 5.65
C GLY A 147 11.62 -12.75 6.89
N GLY A 148 12.54 -12.74 7.85
CA GLY A 148 12.50 -13.63 9.02
C GLY A 148 11.47 -13.30 10.12
N PHE A 149 10.76 -12.16 10.05
CA PHE A 149 9.87 -11.69 11.13
C PHE A 149 8.39 -11.57 10.72
N GLY A 150 8.02 -12.21 9.61
CA GLY A 150 6.75 -11.99 8.95
C GLY A 150 6.68 -10.61 8.30
N LYS A 151 5.50 -10.25 7.80
CA LYS A 151 5.27 -8.96 7.14
C LYS A 151 4.89 -7.87 8.14
N TRP A 152 5.48 -6.69 7.99
CA TRP A 152 5.28 -5.52 8.83
C TRP A 152 4.83 -4.31 8.01
N SER A 153 3.89 -3.56 8.54
CA SER A 153 3.45 -2.29 7.98
C SER A 153 3.16 -1.29 9.09
N TRP A 154 2.91 -0.04 8.70
CA TRP A 154 2.57 1.02 9.64
C TRP A 154 1.44 1.89 9.10
N SER A 155 0.70 2.53 10.00
CA SER A 155 -0.26 3.59 9.66
C SER A 155 -0.37 4.59 10.81
N VAL A 156 -0.91 5.77 10.50
CA VAL A 156 -1.18 6.81 11.50
C VAL A 156 -2.65 7.14 11.50
N SER A 157 -3.22 7.14 12.70
CA SER A 157 -4.56 7.61 12.98
C SER A 157 -4.49 9.06 13.46
N PHE A 158 -5.16 9.96 12.74
CA PHE A 158 -5.24 11.37 13.13
C PHE A 158 -6.52 11.70 13.89
N ASP A 159 -7.54 10.87 13.74
CA ASP A 159 -8.81 10.94 14.44
C ASP A 159 -9.26 9.50 14.79
N PRO A 160 -9.73 9.21 16.01
CA PRO A 160 -10.15 7.85 16.38
C PRO A 160 -11.20 7.23 15.44
N ASN A 161 -11.99 8.05 14.74
CA ASN A 161 -12.98 7.57 13.78
C ASN A 161 -12.35 7.03 12.49
N ASP A 162 -11.11 7.42 12.15
CA ASP A 162 -10.39 6.91 10.98
C ASP A 162 -9.77 5.51 11.21
N LEU A 163 -9.61 5.11 12.48
CA LEU A 163 -8.88 3.91 12.85
C LEU A 163 -9.54 2.65 12.30
N GLN A 164 -10.86 2.57 12.32
CA GLN A 164 -11.59 1.43 11.75
C GLN A 164 -11.29 1.28 10.25
N GLN A 165 -11.31 2.39 9.50
CA GLN A 165 -11.01 2.38 8.07
C GLN A 165 -9.55 1.98 7.81
N ILE A 166 -8.61 2.49 8.62
CA ILE A 166 -7.19 2.12 8.57
C ILE A 166 -7.01 0.61 8.78
N LEU A 167 -7.67 0.02 9.79
CA LEU A 167 -7.57 -1.40 10.08
C LEU A 167 -8.09 -2.24 8.92
N GLN A 168 -9.27 -1.91 8.39
CA GLN A 168 -9.85 -2.59 7.25
C GLN A 168 -8.93 -2.50 6.02
N ASN A 169 -8.50 -1.29 5.66
CA ASN A 169 -7.61 -1.06 4.52
C ASN A 169 -6.24 -1.73 4.67
N SER A 170 -5.74 -1.91 5.90
CA SER A 170 -4.50 -2.62 6.17
C SER A 170 -4.62 -4.13 5.92
N ALA A 171 -5.83 -4.69 6.09
CA ALA A 171 -6.12 -6.09 5.85
C ALA A 171 -6.51 -6.39 4.39
N LEU A 172 -6.96 -5.38 3.64
CA LEU A 172 -7.34 -5.53 2.23
C LEU A 172 -6.15 -5.84 1.32
N SER A 173 -6.42 -6.68 0.32
CA SER A 173 -5.52 -7.00 -0.78
C SER A 173 -6.30 -7.10 -2.07
N PHE A 174 -5.67 -6.75 -3.18
CA PHE A 174 -6.28 -6.73 -4.51
C PHE A 174 -5.51 -7.64 -5.45
N SER A 175 -6.21 -8.44 -6.25
CA SER A 175 -5.58 -9.33 -7.21
C SER A 175 -5.20 -8.58 -8.48
N GLY A 176 -4.01 -8.86 -8.98
CA GLY A 176 -3.40 -8.26 -10.15
C GLY A 176 -3.10 -9.27 -11.25
N HIS A 177 -3.33 -8.86 -12.50
CA HIS A 177 -2.96 -9.59 -13.70
C HIS A 177 -2.54 -8.61 -14.80
N ILE A 178 -1.44 -8.91 -15.49
CA ILE A 178 -0.94 -8.09 -16.60
C ILE A 178 -0.65 -8.99 -17.79
N PHE A 179 -1.23 -8.69 -18.96
CA PHE A 179 -0.99 -9.41 -20.20
C PHE A 179 -0.43 -8.46 -21.26
N ALA A 180 0.64 -8.90 -21.93
CA ALA A 180 1.30 -8.21 -23.03
C ALA A 180 1.31 -9.12 -24.27
N ASP A 181 0.65 -8.69 -25.34
CA ASP A 181 0.63 -9.40 -26.62
C ASP A 181 1.94 -9.15 -27.40
N THR A 182 3.00 -9.85 -26.99
CA THR A 182 4.32 -9.75 -27.63
C THR A 182 5.15 -11.01 -27.37
N GLU A 183 6.10 -11.27 -28.27
CA GLU A 183 7.18 -12.24 -28.07
C GLU A 183 8.40 -11.61 -27.38
N ASP A 184 8.53 -10.27 -27.42
CA ASP A 184 9.66 -9.52 -26.87
C ASP A 184 9.51 -9.32 -25.35
N PHE A 185 10.32 -10.04 -24.57
CA PHE A 185 10.30 -9.95 -23.11
C PHE A 185 10.66 -8.55 -22.61
N GLY A 186 11.59 -7.84 -23.25
CA GLY A 186 12.02 -6.52 -22.78
C GLY A 186 10.89 -5.49 -22.86
N LYS A 187 10.04 -5.60 -23.89
CA LYS A 187 8.81 -4.80 -23.97
C LYS A 187 7.83 -5.19 -22.87
N ALA A 188 7.57 -6.48 -22.68
CA ALA A 188 6.66 -6.96 -21.65
C ALA A 188 7.10 -6.56 -20.23
N GLU A 189 8.39 -6.68 -19.93
CA GLU A 189 9.00 -6.26 -18.68
C GLU A 189 8.82 -4.75 -18.44
N LYS A 190 9.05 -3.92 -19.46
CA LYS A 190 8.77 -2.48 -19.39
C LYS A 190 7.31 -2.19 -19.07
N LEU A 191 6.36 -2.95 -19.63
CA LEU A 191 4.95 -2.81 -19.26
C LEU A 191 4.71 -3.20 -17.79
N PHE A 192 5.31 -4.28 -17.30
CA PHE A 192 5.16 -4.70 -15.91
C PHE A 192 5.70 -3.65 -14.92
N GLU A 193 6.88 -3.07 -15.20
CA GLU A 193 7.49 -2.05 -14.36
C GLU A 193 6.71 -0.72 -14.38
N THR A 194 6.25 -0.29 -15.56
CA THR A 194 5.42 0.92 -15.65
C THR A 194 4.04 0.75 -15.02
N THR A 195 3.44 -0.45 -15.07
CA THR A 195 2.20 -0.77 -14.33
C THR A 195 2.42 -0.69 -12.82
N LYS A 196 3.55 -1.20 -12.31
CA LYS A 196 3.88 -1.09 -10.89
C LYS A 196 4.01 0.37 -10.46
N ALA A 197 4.78 1.18 -11.19
CA ALA A 197 4.92 2.61 -10.92
C ALA A 197 3.59 3.37 -10.99
N LEU A 198 2.71 2.99 -11.92
CA LEU A 198 1.36 3.55 -12.04
C LEU A 198 0.51 3.27 -10.79
N PHE A 199 0.46 2.02 -10.33
CA PHE A 199 -0.31 1.67 -9.14
C PHE A 199 0.28 2.23 -7.86
N GLU A 200 1.60 2.39 -7.77
CA GLU A 200 2.26 3.12 -6.70
C GLU A 200 1.84 4.59 -6.63
N LEU A 201 1.71 5.25 -7.79
CA LEU A 201 1.17 6.61 -7.88
C LEU A 201 -0.29 6.67 -7.41
N PHE A 202 -1.09 5.65 -7.72
CA PHE A 202 -2.49 5.57 -7.29
C PHE A 202 -2.66 5.23 -5.80
N GLY A 203 -1.56 4.96 -5.09
CA GLY A 203 -1.56 4.70 -3.65
C GLY A 203 -1.60 3.23 -3.28
N PHE A 204 -1.27 2.34 -4.21
CA PHE A 204 -1.09 0.92 -3.96
C PHE A 204 0.39 0.54 -3.84
N GLU A 205 0.69 -0.63 -3.35
CA GLU A 205 2.04 -1.20 -3.33
C GLU A 205 1.97 -2.69 -3.68
N THR A 206 2.97 -3.18 -4.40
CA THR A 206 3.08 -4.61 -4.73
C THR A 206 3.52 -5.38 -3.49
N SER A 207 2.65 -6.27 -3.02
CA SER A 207 2.94 -7.16 -1.89
C SER A 207 3.53 -8.50 -2.33
N GLU A 208 3.15 -8.99 -3.50
CA GLU A 208 3.67 -10.19 -4.15
C GLU A 208 3.83 -9.89 -5.65
N GLU A 209 5.02 -10.15 -6.19
CA GLU A 209 5.33 -9.88 -7.61
C GLU A 209 4.65 -10.88 -8.57
N GLY A 210 4.02 -11.95 -8.08
CA GLY A 210 3.36 -12.93 -8.93
C GLY A 210 4.35 -13.78 -9.77
N LYS A 211 3.86 -14.38 -10.86
CA LYS A 211 4.62 -15.28 -11.74
C LYS A 211 4.53 -14.83 -13.19
N ILE A 212 5.68 -14.85 -13.86
CA ILE A 212 5.78 -14.60 -15.30
C ILE A 212 5.65 -15.92 -16.06
N LYS A 213 4.83 -15.97 -17.10
CA LYS A 213 4.66 -17.13 -17.99
C LYS A 213 4.82 -16.75 -19.46
N GLN A 214 5.23 -17.73 -20.28
CA GLN A 214 5.54 -17.57 -21.69
C GLN A 214 4.50 -18.27 -22.59
N GLY A 215 3.98 -17.52 -23.56
CA GLY A 215 3.03 -17.94 -24.61
C GLY A 215 2.40 -16.73 -25.33
N SER A 216 3.09 -15.58 -25.37
CA SER A 216 2.68 -14.22 -24.95
C SER A 216 2.98 -13.99 -23.46
N TRP A 217 3.57 -12.84 -23.13
CA TRP A 217 4.09 -12.57 -21.79
C TRP A 217 2.99 -12.05 -20.87
N PHE A 218 2.81 -12.71 -19.74
CA PHE A 218 1.90 -12.23 -18.71
C PHE A 218 2.43 -12.47 -17.31
N LYS A 219 1.98 -11.62 -16.38
CA LYS A 219 2.30 -11.63 -14.96
C LYS A 219 1.00 -11.88 -14.20
N GLU A 220 0.85 -13.10 -13.68
CA GLU A 220 -0.34 -13.55 -12.95
C GLU A 220 -0.08 -13.58 -11.44
N ASN A 221 -1.14 -13.58 -10.64
CA ASN A 221 -1.09 -13.66 -9.17
C ASN A 221 -0.26 -12.54 -8.52
N VAL A 222 -0.27 -11.35 -9.13
CA VAL A 222 0.28 -10.16 -8.46
C VAL A 222 -0.69 -9.80 -7.34
N VAL A 223 -0.19 -9.44 -6.17
CA VAL A 223 -1.04 -9.00 -5.06
C VAL A 223 -0.68 -7.59 -4.68
N TYR A 224 -1.67 -6.69 -4.72
CA TYR A 224 -1.51 -5.29 -4.32
C TYR A 224 -2.14 -5.04 -2.95
N LYS A 225 -1.61 -4.05 -2.23
CA LYS A 225 -2.19 -3.52 -0.99
C LYS A 225 -2.24 -2.01 -1.02
N ILE A 226 -3.04 -1.40 -0.15
CA ILE A 226 -3.01 0.06 0.02
C ILE A 226 -1.71 0.44 0.74
N ARG A 227 -0.94 1.32 0.11
CA ARG A 227 0.31 1.84 0.65
C ARG A 227 0.05 2.56 1.97
N ASN A 228 0.97 2.41 2.93
CA ASN A 228 0.85 2.88 4.31
C ASN A 228 0.26 4.30 4.46
N VAL A 229 0.73 5.26 3.66
CA VAL A 229 0.32 6.68 3.72
C VAL A 229 -1.15 6.91 3.31
N PHE A 230 -1.76 5.97 2.59
CA PHE A 230 -3.12 6.10 2.06
C PHE A 230 -4.14 5.22 2.79
N ARG A 231 -3.76 4.54 3.87
CA ARG A 231 -4.64 3.60 4.58
C ARG A 231 -5.86 4.26 5.23
N SER A 232 -5.88 5.57 5.40
CA SER A 232 -7.09 6.30 5.82
C SER A 232 -8.08 6.51 4.68
N LYS A 233 -7.67 6.39 3.41
CA LYS A 233 -8.54 6.56 2.25
C LYS A 233 -9.19 5.25 1.85
N GLU A 234 -10.47 5.29 1.48
CA GLU A 234 -11.16 4.10 0.99
C GLU A 234 -10.53 3.59 -0.32
N ALA A 235 -10.43 2.26 -0.47
CA ALA A 235 -9.94 1.65 -1.71
C ALA A 235 -10.68 2.16 -2.95
N LYS A 236 -12.01 2.34 -2.84
CA LYS A 236 -12.87 2.86 -3.91
C LYS A 236 -12.41 4.25 -4.38
N GLU A 237 -12.05 5.13 -3.46
CA GLU A 237 -11.57 6.48 -3.76
C GLU A 237 -10.25 6.43 -4.55
N LEU A 238 -9.33 5.52 -4.17
CA LEU A 238 -8.06 5.33 -4.88
C LEU A 238 -8.27 4.83 -6.30
N PHE A 239 -9.16 3.84 -6.48
CA PHE A 239 -9.55 3.36 -7.81
C PHE A 239 -10.16 4.46 -8.68
N ASP A 240 -11.10 5.24 -8.13
CA ASP A 240 -11.78 6.31 -8.88
C ASP A 240 -10.82 7.44 -9.27
N LYS A 241 -9.89 7.82 -8.37
CA LYS A 241 -8.84 8.79 -8.67
C LYS A 241 -7.87 8.28 -9.74
N GLY A 242 -7.43 7.02 -9.63
CA GLY A 242 -6.53 6.41 -10.61
C GLY A 242 -7.17 6.33 -12.00
N LYS A 243 -8.42 5.87 -12.08
CA LYS A 243 -9.21 5.87 -13.31
C LYS A 243 -9.29 7.27 -13.92
N LYS A 244 -9.67 8.27 -13.11
CA LYS A 244 -9.81 9.65 -13.60
C LYS A 244 -8.51 10.25 -14.10
N ALA A 245 -7.39 9.94 -13.44
CA ALA A 245 -6.06 10.40 -13.86
C ALA A 245 -5.68 9.83 -15.23
N LEU A 246 -5.97 8.55 -15.50
CA LEU A 246 -5.74 7.93 -16.82
C LEU A 246 -6.65 8.51 -17.89
N GLU A 247 -7.94 8.69 -17.61
CA GLU A 247 -8.88 9.29 -18.57
C GLU A 247 -8.45 10.70 -19.00
N LEU A 248 -8.01 11.52 -18.04
CA LEU A 248 -7.52 12.88 -18.34
C LEU A 248 -6.23 12.83 -19.18
N ALA A 249 -5.31 11.93 -18.86
CA ALA A 249 -4.06 11.76 -19.61
C ALA A 249 -4.27 11.27 -21.06
N LEU A 250 -5.42 10.63 -21.35
CA LEU A 250 -5.78 10.17 -22.68
C LEU A 250 -6.45 11.26 -23.53
N ILE A 251 -7.13 12.23 -22.90
CA ILE A 251 -7.81 13.33 -23.58
C ILE A 251 -6.83 14.45 -23.93
N ASP A 252 -5.97 14.82 -22.98
CA ASP A 252 -5.05 15.93 -23.14
C ASP A 252 -3.72 15.44 -23.75
N GLU A 253 -3.46 15.73 -25.03
CA GLU A 253 -2.08 15.79 -25.55
C GLU A 253 -1.33 16.89 -24.78
N VAL A 254 -0.79 16.53 -23.62
CA VAL A 254 0.19 17.22 -22.75
C VAL A 254 0.53 18.67 -23.17
N GLN A 255 -0.20 19.67 -22.65
CA GLN A 255 0.13 21.10 -22.82
C GLN A 255 0.59 21.85 -21.54
N SER A 256 1.16 21.18 -20.52
CA SER A 256 1.93 21.95 -19.51
C SER A 256 3.13 21.20 -18.92
N GLU A 257 4.30 21.85 -18.92
CA GLU A 257 5.53 21.39 -18.26
C GLU A 257 5.33 21.19 -16.74
N VAL A 258 4.40 21.91 -16.12
CA VAL A 258 4.14 21.87 -14.67
C VAL A 258 3.41 20.58 -14.24
N ASN A 259 2.61 19.96 -15.11
CA ASN A 259 1.92 18.68 -14.82
C ASN A 259 2.81 17.43 -14.99
N ARG A 260 3.95 17.56 -15.70
CA ARG A 260 4.84 16.43 -16.03
C ARG A 260 5.44 15.75 -14.81
N ASN A 261 5.72 16.50 -13.74
CA ASN A 261 6.33 15.98 -12.52
C ASN A 261 5.40 15.11 -11.66
N ASN A 262 4.07 15.26 -11.78
CA ASN A 262 3.08 14.47 -11.02
C ASN A 262 2.42 13.36 -11.85
N MET A 263 2.60 13.35 -13.18
CA MET A 263 1.99 12.37 -14.09
C MET A 263 3.01 11.52 -14.86
N GLY A 264 4.31 11.60 -14.53
CA GLY A 264 5.37 10.83 -15.20
C GLY A 264 5.03 9.34 -15.32
N ALA A 265 4.67 8.69 -14.22
CA ALA A 265 4.28 7.27 -14.23
C ALA A 265 3.05 6.96 -15.11
N VAL A 266 2.10 7.89 -15.23
CA VAL A 266 0.93 7.75 -16.12
C VAL A 266 1.38 7.81 -17.57
N SER A 267 2.21 8.80 -17.92
CA SER A 267 2.74 8.95 -19.28
C SER A 267 3.63 7.78 -19.68
N ASP A 268 4.50 7.33 -18.78
CA ASP A 268 5.41 6.20 -19.03
C ASP A 268 4.63 4.91 -19.27
N PHE A 269 3.58 4.67 -18.48
CA PHE A 269 2.67 3.55 -18.69
C PHE A 269 1.94 3.64 -20.04
N ILE A 270 1.32 4.79 -20.37
CA ILE A 270 0.63 4.98 -21.66
C ILE A 270 1.60 4.74 -22.82
N ASN A 271 2.83 5.27 -22.73
CA ASN A 271 3.85 5.09 -23.76
C ASN A 271 4.27 3.62 -23.88
N ALA A 272 4.43 2.89 -22.77
CA ALA A 272 4.71 1.46 -22.81
C ALA A 272 3.58 0.69 -23.52
N THR A 273 2.32 1.02 -23.29
CA THR A 273 1.20 0.33 -23.95
C THR A 273 1.15 0.50 -25.48
N ARG A 274 1.82 1.51 -26.04
CA ARG A 274 1.85 1.75 -27.50
C ARG A 274 2.63 0.69 -28.26
N ASP A 275 3.53 -0.01 -27.59
CA ASP A 275 4.38 -1.06 -28.20
C ASP A 275 3.61 -2.36 -28.47
N PHE A 276 2.34 -2.45 -28.06
CA PHE A 276 1.53 -3.66 -28.13
C PHE A 276 0.26 -3.46 -28.97
N PRO A 277 -0.10 -4.41 -29.85
CA PRO A 277 -1.40 -4.39 -30.51
C PRO A 277 -2.53 -4.55 -29.49
N ASN A 278 -2.34 -5.44 -28.52
CA ASN A 278 -3.26 -5.69 -27.43
C ASN A 278 -2.50 -5.84 -26.09
N ALA A 279 -3.07 -5.32 -25.01
CA ALA A 279 -2.58 -5.54 -23.65
C ALA A 279 -3.73 -5.40 -22.66
N SER A 280 -3.64 -6.08 -21.52
CA SER A 280 -4.58 -5.88 -20.41
C SER A 280 -3.81 -5.69 -19.11
N VAL A 281 -4.34 -4.81 -18.27
CA VAL A 281 -3.97 -4.70 -16.86
C VAL A 281 -5.26 -4.79 -16.06
N VAL A 282 -5.33 -5.77 -15.16
CA VAL A 282 -6.48 -6.00 -14.29
C VAL A 282 -6.00 -5.90 -12.85
N MET A 283 -6.61 -5.02 -12.06
CA MET A 283 -6.45 -4.93 -10.61
C MET A 283 -7.83 -4.92 -9.95
N ASP A 284 -8.28 -6.09 -9.51
CA ASP A 284 -9.67 -6.37 -9.10
C ASP A 284 -10.70 -5.71 -10.05
N THR A 285 -11.31 -4.61 -9.61
CA THR A 285 -12.35 -3.91 -10.38
C THR A 285 -11.80 -2.91 -11.39
N LEU A 286 -10.54 -2.50 -11.29
CA LEU A 286 -9.93 -1.56 -12.23
C LEU A 286 -9.29 -2.33 -13.38
N VAL A 287 -9.72 -2.05 -14.60
CA VAL A 287 -9.23 -2.71 -15.81
C VAL A 287 -8.76 -1.65 -16.80
N ILE A 288 -7.55 -1.81 -17.33
CA ILE A 288 -7.00 -0.99 -18.40
C ILE A 288 -6.78 -1.90 -19.60
N LEU A 289 -7.35 -1.54 -20.75
CA LEU A 289 -7.23 -2.30 -21.99
C LEU A 289 -6.59 -1.45 -23.08
N LYS A 290 -5.54 -2.00 -23.68
CA LYS A 290 -5.06 -1.60 -24.99
C LYS A 290 -5.60 -2.61 -25.99
N VAL A 291 -6.37 -2.15 -26.97
CA VAL A 291 -6.85 -2.99 -28.07
C VAL A 291 -6.62 -2.30 -29.40
N THR A 292 -6.54 -3.08 -30.47
CA THR A 292 -6.55 -2.54 -31.83
C THR A 292 -7.79 -3.05 -32.56
N VAL A 293 -8.76 -2.16 -32.78
CA VAL A 293 -10.03 -2.49 -33.43
C VAL A 293 -10.02 -1.90 -34.83
N ASN A 294 -10.18 -2.73 -35.86
CA ASN A 294 -10.15 -2.31 -37.27
C ASN A 294 -8.87 -1.51 -37.64
N GLY A 295 -7.73 -1.86 -37.03
CA GLY A 295 -6.45 -1.18 -37.24
C GLY A 295 -6.28 0.13 -36.44
N ILE A 296 -7.28 0.55 -35.68
CA ILE A 296 -7.21 1.75 -34.84
C ILE A 296 -6.83 1.34 -33.41
N PRO A 297 -5.68 1.80 -32.88
CA PRO A 297 -5.28 1.54 -31.51
C PRO A 297 -6.11 2.38 -30.54
N GLU A 298 -6.80 1.72 -29.61
CA GLU A 298 -7.53 2.37 -28.52
C GLU A 298 -6.93 1.95 -27.17
N LEU A 299 -6.86 2.89 -26.23
CA LEU A 299 -6.57 2.61 -24.81
C LEU A 299 -7.77 3.11 -24.00
N ALA A 300 -8.32 2.25 -23.16
CA ALA A 300 -9.49 2.56 -22.35
C ALA A 300 -9.35 2.01 -20.93
N VAL A 301 -10.00 2.71 -19.99
CA VAL A 301 -9.98 2.36 -18.57
C VAL A 301 -11.40 2.15 -18.07
N PHE A 302 -11.62 1.02 -17.42
CA PHE A 302 -12.90 0.56 -16.96
C PHE A 302 -12.88 0.30 -15.46
N LYS A 303 -14.04 0.47 -14.84
CA LYS A 303 -14.31 -0.01 -13.49
C LYS A 303 -15.41 -1.04 -13.59
N LEU A 304 -15.10 -2.29 -13.29
CA LEU A 304 -16.02 -3.40 -13.39
C LEU A 304 -17.15 -3.25 -12.37
N THR A 305 -18.35 -3.65 -12.78
CA THR A 305 -19.46 -3.92 -11.85
C THR A 305 -19.20 -5.22 -11.07
N THR A 306 -19.97 -5.43 -10.00
CA THR A 306 -19.92 -6.69 -9.23
C THR A 306 -20.18 -7.91 -10.13
N GLU A 307 -21.14 -7.81 -11.03
CA GLU A 307 -21.48 -8.89 -11.98
C GLU A 307 -20.34 -9.18 -12.95
N GLN A 308 -19.74 -8.14 -13.54
CA GLN A 308 -18.59 -8.28 -14.43
C GLN A 308 -17.37 -8.88 -13.73
N LEU A 309 -17.11 -8.48 -12.49
CA LEU A 309 -16.02 -9.07 -11.68
C LEU A 309 -16.28 -10.54 -11.38
N ILE A 310 -17.51 -10.92 -11.04
CA ILE A 310 -17.89 -12.33 -10.81
C ILE A 310 -17.64 -13.15 -12.08
N GLU A 311 -18.06 -12.63 -13.24
CA GLU A 311 -17.89 -13.33 -14.51
C GLU A 311 -16.41 -13.45 -14.90
N LEU A 312 -15.62 -12.39 -14.72
CA LEU A 312 -14.17 -12.43 -14.95
C LEU A 312 -13.46 -13.43 -14.03
N ASN A 313 -13.93 -13.59 -12.79
CA ASN A 313 -13.39 -14.57 -11.85
C ASN A 313 -13.77 -16.01 -12.20
N ARG A 314 -14.92 -16.22 -12.86
CA ARG A 314 -15.30 -17.54 -13.41
C ARG A 314 -14.50 -17.91 -14.65
N THR A 315 -14.14 -16.91 -15.46
CA THR A 315 -13.44 -17.10 -16.73
C THR A 315 -12.12 -16.31 -16.77
N PRO A 316 -11.11 -16.72 -15.97
CA PRO A 316 -9.87 -15.95 -15.81
C PRO A 316 -9.03 -15.84 -17.09
N GLU A 317 -9.21 -16.76 -18.04
CA GLU A 317 -8.60 -16.77 -19.38
C GLU A 317 -8.83 -15.45 -20.14
N LEU A 318 -9.96 -14.78 -19.87
CA LEU A 318 -10.30 -13.48 -20.50
C LEU A 318 -9.27 -12.40 -20.20
N LYS A 319 -8.55 -12.49 -19.08
CA LYS A 319 -7.47 -11.55 -18.75
C LYS A 319 -6.34 -11.60 -19.79
N ASN A 320 -6.16 -12.72 -20.48
CA ASN A 320 -5.19 -12.90 -21.55
C ASN A 320 -5.76 -12.60 -22.95
N ASN A 321 -7.03 -12.18 -23.05
CA ASN A 321 -7.67 -11.86 -24.31
C ASN A 321 -8.35 -10.47 -24.23
N PRO A 322 -7.60 -9.37 -24.47
CA PRO A 322 -8.10 -8.02 -24.30
C PRO A 322 -9.35 -7.69 -25.14
N LEU A 323 -9.50 -8.29 -26.33
CA LEU A 323 -10.66 -8.07 -27.20
C LEU A 323 -11.93 -8.73 -26.64
N GLU A 324 -11.86 -9.98 -26.19
CA GLU A 324 -13.00 -10.65 -25.56
C GLU A 324 -13.35 -10.01 -24.21
N LEU A 325 -12.33 -9.58 -23.44
CA LEU A 325 -12.55 -8.85 -22.20
C LEU A 325 -13.28 -7.52 -22.44
N LEU A 326 -12.93 -6.78 -23.50
CA LEU A 326 -13.66 -5.58 -23.89
C LEU A 326 -15.13 -5.88 -24.24
N ARG A 327 -15.39 -7.00 -24.92
CA ARG A 327 -16.77 -7.43 -25.23
C ARG A 327 -17.56 -7.75 -23.97
N LEU A 328 -16.97 -8.45 -23.01
CA LEU A 328 -17.60 -8.72 -21.71
C LEU A 328 -18.03 -7.40 -21.04
N ILE A 329 -17.12 -6.43 -21.00
CA ILE A 329 -17.34 -5.13 -20.36
C ILE A 329 -18.45 -4.34 -21.08
N ASN A 330 -18.48 -4.36 -22.41
CA ASN A 330 -19.46 -3.62 -23.20
C ASN A 330 -20.85 -4.28 -23.24
N ASN A 331 -20.92 -5.61 -23.27
CA ASN A 331 -22.19 -6.33 -23.40
C ASN A 331 -23.12 -6.14 -22.20
N THR A 332 -22.59 -5.96 -20.99
CA THR A 332 -23.41 -5.71 -19.79
C THR A 332 -23.98 -4.29 -19.71
N VAL A 333 -23.51 -3.36 -20.55
CA VAL A 333 -24.12 -2.02 -20.69
C VAL A 333 -25.38 -2.07 -21.56
N GLY A 334 -25.52 -3.09 -22.41
CA GLY A 334 -26.65 -3.28 -23.33
C GLY A 334 -27.94 -3.81 -22.69
N ASP A 335 -27.84 -4.60 -21.61
CA ASP A 335 -29.01 -5.23 -20.99
C ASP A 335 -29.78 -4.30 -20.02
N ASN A 336 -29.16 -3.23 -19.54
CA ASN A 336 -29.84 -2.22 -18.70
C ASN A 336 -30.82 -1.30 -19.48
N LYS A 337 -30.95 -1.47 -20.81
CA LYS A 337 -32.02 -0.84 -21.61
C LYS A 337 -33.22 -1.75 -21.88
N ARG A 338 -33.24 -2.97 -21.32
CA ARG A 338 -34.32 -3.95 -21.53
C ARG A 338 -34.87 -4.52 -20.23
N LEU A 339 -35.05 -3.70 -19.20
CA LEU A 339 -35.99 -4.01 -18.12
C LEU A 339 -36.74 -2.72 -17.76
N ASN A 340 -38.02 -2.73 -18.16
CA ASN A 340 -39.16 -1.82 -17.94
C ASN A 340 -38.96 -0.55 -17.09
#